data_AF-A0A0R3U4H0-F1
#
_entry.id   AF-A0A0R3U4H0-F1
#
_cell.length_a   1.000
_cell.length_b   1.000
_cell.length_c   1.000
_cell.angle_alpha   90.00
_cell.angle_beta   90.00
_cell.angle_gamma   90.00
#
_symmetry.space_group_name_H-M   'P 1'
#
loop_
_entity.id
_entity.type
_entity.pdbx_description
1 polymer ?
#
loop_
_entity_poly.entity_id
_entity_poly.type
_entity_poly.pdbx_seq_one_letter_code
_entity_poly.pdbx_strand_id
1 'polypeptide(L)'
;MFLTSPMNTTSMILGARPRDSDSRRGFTKWPFMTTHMWAESPRGTWRLTVGLDPQKKRSVRRPDPALGHAVLTEWILMIHGTQKSPYTALPDTASKLVPKLGIVKRQHLSDRFSS
;
A
#
# COMPACT_ATOMS: atom_id res chain seq x y z
N MET A 1 8.09 -2.10 -3.32
CA MET A 1 6.84 -1.50 -3.86
C MET A 1 5.91 -1.19 -2.71
N PHE A 2 5.31 0.00 -2.73
CA PHE A 2 4.45 0.50 -1.68
C PHE A 2 3.13 0.99 -2.25
N LEU A 3 2.04 0.76 -1.53
CA LEU A 3 0.72 1.33 -1.82
C LEU A 3 0.34 2.26 -0.68
N THR A 4 -0.04 3.49 -0.99
CA THR A 4 -0.52 4.48 -0.02
C THR A 4 -2.00 4.77 -0.28
N SER A 5 -2.82 4.70 0.77
CA SER A 5 -4.25 5.02 0.74
C SER A 5 -4.51 6.53 0.80
N PRO A 6 -5.73 6.99 0.48
CA PRO A 6 -6.13 8.40 0.63
C PRO A 6 -6.00 8.92 2.07
N MET A 7 -6.09 8.03 3.06
CA MET A 7 -5.92 8.34 4.48
C MET A 7 -4.46 8.30 4.94
N ASN A 8 -3.53 8.20 3.99
CA ASN A 8 -2.07 8.23 4.16
C ASN A 8 -1.45 7.00 4.85
N THR A 9 -2.19 5.90 4.92
CA THR A 9 -1.63 4.60 5.36
C THR A 9 -0.80 4.02 4.23
N THR A 10 0.47 3.71 4.50
CA THR A 10 1.38 3.12 3.50
C THR A 10 1.65 1.66 3.82
N SER A 11 1.39 0.77 2.87
CA SER A 11 1.66 -0.66 2.95
C SER A 11 2.79 -1.06 2.02
N MET A 12 3.79 -1.78 2.54
CA MET A 12 4.74 -2.49 1.69
C MET A 12 4.07 -3.74 1.11
N ILE A 13 3.80 -3.74 -0.19
CA ILE A 13 3.14 -4.86 -0.87
C ILE A 13 4.13 -5.80 -1.57
N LEU A 14 5.37 -5.34 -1.76
CA LEU A 14 6.50 -6.17 -2.18
C LEU A 14 7.78 -5.61 -1.57
N GLY A 15 8.44 -6.41 -0.72
CA GLY A 15 9.77 -6.13 -0.21
C GLY A 15 10.87 -6.58 -1.19
N ALA A 16 12.09 -6.11 -0.97
CA ALA A 16 13.24 -6.57 -1.73
C ALA A 16 13.45 -8.08 -1.51
N ARG A 17 13.73 -8.82 -2.60
CA ARG A 17 14.02 -10.26 -2.57
C ARG A 17 15.43 -10.52 -3.12
N PRO A 18 16.51 -10.37 -2.33
CA PRO A 18 17.88 -10.47 -2.84
C PRO A 18 18.25 -11.85 -3.43
N ARG A 19 17.51 -12.90 -3.05
CA ARG A 19 17.72 -14.27 -3.53
C ARG A 19 16.81 -14.66 -4.70
N ASP A 20 15.96 -13.74 -5.14
CA ASP A 20 15.10 -13.95 -6.31
C ASP A 20 15.95 -13.75 -7.57
N SER A 21 16.30 -14.86 -8.22
CA SER A 21 17.15 -14.88 -9.41
C SER A 21 16.36 -14.76 -10.71
N ASP A 22 15.03 -14.62 -10.63
CA ASP A 22 14.19 -14.40 -11.81
C ASP A 22 14.21 -12.92 -12.23
N SER A 23 15.21 -12.57 -13.03
CA SER A 23 15.37 -11.22 -13.59
C SER A 23 14.63 -11.02 -14.91
N ARG A 24 13.98 -12.07 -15.44
CA ARG A 24 13.36 -12.07 -16.77
C ARG A 24 11.83 -12.11 -16.71
N ARG A 25 11.25 -12.73 -15.69
CA ARG A 25 9.81 -12.76 -15.48
C ARG A 25 9.44 -11.76 -14.39
N GLY A 26 8.82 -10.66 -14.82
CA GLY A 26 8.21 -9.70 -13.91
C GLY A 26 6.88 -10.23 -13.32
N PHE A 27 6.08 -9.31 -12.78
CA PHE A 27 4.77 -9.64 -12.22
C PHE A 27 3.70 -9.57 -13.31
N THR A 28 3.19 -10.72 -13.76
CA THR A 28 2.06 -10.79 -14.70
C THR A 28 0.77 -11.02 -13.92
N LYS A 29 -0.13 -10.02 -13.91
CA LYS A 29 -1.44 -10.09 -13.22
C LYS A 29 -1.36 -10.61 -11.78
N TRP A 30 -0.28 -10.27 -11.06
CA TRP A 30 -0.05 -10.77 -9.71
C TRP A 30 -0.90 -9.99 -8.70
N PRO A 31 -1.80 -10.65 -7.93
CA PRO A 31 -2.72 -9.97 -7.02
C PRO A 31 -2.02 -9.67 -5.68
N PHE A 32 -1.31 -8.55 -5.61
CA PHE A 32 -0.84 -8.04 -4.32
C PHE A 32 -2.03 -7.57 -3.47
N MET A 33 -1.99 -7.87 -2.18
CA MET A 33 -3.07 -7.54 -1.24
C MET A 33 -2.50 -6.97 0.06
N THR A 34 -3.26 -6.09 0.71
CA THR A 34 -2.94 -5.58 2.04
C THR A 34 -4.21 -5.38 2.87
N THR A 35 -4.10 -5.65 4.17
CA THR A 35 -5.14 -5.36 5.18
C THR A 35 -4.81 -4.12 6.00
N HIS A 36 -3.65 -3.49 5.78
CA HIS A 36 -3.21 -2.33 6.56
C HIS A 36 -4.19 -1.16 6.49
N MET A 37 -5.02 -1.09 5.44
CA MET A 37 -5.97 0.00 5.20
C MET A 37 -7.40 -0.37 5.59
N TRP A 38 -7.59 -1.41 6.40
CA TRP A 38 -8.92 -1.81 6.86
C TRP A 38 -9.64 -0.65 7.55
N ALA A 39 -10.96 -0.56 7.30
CA ALA A 39 -11.89 0.45 7.81
C ALA A 39 -11.68 1.89 7.28
N GLU A 40 -10.64 2.14 6.49
CA GLU A 40 -10.41 3.45 5.88
C GLU A 40 -11.45 3.77 4.81
N SER A 41 -11.70 5.06 4.59
CA SER A 41 -12.44 5.51 3.41
C SER A 41 -11.57 5.26 2.17
N PRO A 42 -12.07 4.53 1.17
CA PRO A 42 -11.32 4.31 -0.06
C PRO A 42 -11.37 5.51 -1.02
N ARG A 43 -12.16 6.55 -0.69
CA ARG A 43 -12.36 7.72 -1.54
C ARG A 43 -11.17 8.65 -1.48
N GLY A 44 -10.72 9.10 -2.66
CA GLY A 44 -9.58 10.01 -2.83
C GLY A 44 -8.44 9.37 -3.60
N THR A 45 -7.25 9.97 -3.49
CA THR A 45 -6.10 9.59 -4.31
C THR A 45 -5.34 8.42 -3.70
N TRP A 46 -5.22 7.34 -4.47
CA TRP A 46 -4.33 6.22 -4.18
C TRP A 46 -2.99 6.43 -4.87
N ARG A 47 -1.90 6.02 -4.22
CA ARG A 47 -0.55 6.15 -4.78
C ARG A 47 0.19 4.81 -4.74
N LEU A 48 0.57 4.32 -5.91
CA LEU A 48 1.47 3.18 -6.07
C LEU A 48 2.90 3.69 -6.32
N THR A 49 3.83 3.32 -5.43
CA THR A 49 5.26 3.65 -5.56
C THR A 49 6.04 2.40 -5.92
N VAL A 50 6.63 2.39 -7.11
CA VAL A 50 7.53 1.34 -7.61
C VAL A 50 8.93 1.91 -7.67
N GLY A 51 9.89 1.19 -7.09
CA GLY A 51 11.29 1.57 -7.08
C GLY A 51 12.15 0.36 -7.45
N LEU A 52 13.18 0.60 -8.25
CA LEU A 52 14.20 -0.39 -8.56
C LEU A 52 15.28 -0.28 -7.50
N ASP A 53 15.51 -1.36 -6.76
CA ASP A 53 16.57 -1.44 -5.77
C ASP A 53 17.83 -1.92 -6.48
N PRO A 54 18.93 -1.13 -6.51
CA PRO A 54 20.19 -1.63 -7.00
C PRO A 54 20.59 -2.75 -6.05
N GLN A 55 20.59 -4.00 -6.54
CA GLN A 55 21.04 -5.12 -5.74
C GLN A 55 22.42 -4.76 -5.17
N LYS A 56 22.49 -4.50 -3.86
CA LYS A 56 23.75 -4.29 -3.13
C LYS A 56 24.56 -5.57 -3.19
N LYS A 57 25.21 -5.83 -4.32
CA LYS A 57 26.38 -6.69 -4.33
C LYS A 57 27.44 -5.92 -3.57
N ARG A 58 27.66 -6.37 -2.33
CA ARG A 58 28.79 -6.01 -1.45
C ARG A 58 30.12 -6.41 -2.11
N SER A 59 30.43 -5.81 -3.26
CA SER A 59 31.73 -5.92 -3.90
C SER A 59 32.27 -4.52 -4.03
N VAL A 60 33.14 -4.15 -3.08
CA VAL A 60 33.86 -2.88 -2.91
C VAL A 60 34.75 -2.52 -4.13
N ARG A 61 34.63 -3.23 -5.26
CA ARG A 61 35.60 -3.18 -6.36
C ARG A 61 35.01 -3.16 -7.76
N ARG A 62 33.69 -2.96 -7.93
CA ARG A 62 33.10 -2.81 -9.27
C ARG A 62 32.22 -1.57 -9.36
N PRO A 63 32.22 -0.86 -10.50
CA PRO A 63 31.30 0.25 -10.73
C PRO A 63 29.87 -0.25 -10.52
N ASP A 64 29.07 0.61 -9.89
CA ASP A 64 27.69 0.36 -9.50
C ASP A 64 26.94 -0.40 -10.60
N PRO A 65 26.37 -1.59 -10.34
CA PRO A 65 25.59 -2.28 -11.35
C PRO A 65 24.44 -1.36 -11.75
N ALA A 66 24.45 -0.90 -13.01
CA ALA A 66 23.38 -0.10 -13.57
C ALA A 66 22.03 -0.70 -13.15
N LEU A 67 21.16 0.14 -12.59
CA LEU A 67 19.79 -0.26 -12.26
C LEU A 67 19.19 -0.96 -13.49
N GLY A 68 18.59 -2.13 -13.30
CA GLY A 68 17.89 -2.80 -14.38
C GLY A 68 16.80 -1.91 -15.00
N HIS A 69 16.26 -2.28 -16.15
CA HIS A 69 15.12 -1.59 -16.74
C HIS A 69 13.82 -2.27 -16.32
N ALA A 70 12.77 -1.49 -16.03
CA ALA A 70 11.43 -1.99 -15.78
C ALA A 70 10.39 -1.08 -16.42
N VAL A 71 9.29 -1.68 -16.88
CA VAL A 71 8.13 -0.99 -17.44
C VAL A 71 6.90 -1.44 -16.68
N LEU A 72 6.13 -0.49 -16.15
CA LEU A 72 4.80 -0.75 -15.60
C LEU A 72 3.77 -0.53 -16.72
N THR A 73 3.16 -1.61 -17.18
CA THR A 73 2.18 -1.55 -18.28
C THR A 73 0.75 -1.39 -17.78
N GLU A 74 0.39 -2.08 -16.69
CA GLU A 74 -0.95 -2.07 -16.12
C GLU A 74 -0.89 -2.14 -14.60
N TRP A 75 -1.87 -1.51 -13.95
CA TRP A 75 -2.16 -1.75 -12.54
C TRP A 75 -3.67 -1.61 -12.33
N ILE A 76 -4.23 -2.50 -11.51
CA ILE A 76 -5.66 -2.51 -11.20
C ILE A 76 -5.77 -2.44 -9.68
N LEU A 77 -6.51 -1.45 -9.19
CA LEU A 77 -6.85 -1.33 -7.78
C LEU A 77 -8.22 -1.95 -7.53
N MET A 78 -8.25 -3.06 -6.81
CA MET A 78 -9.49 -3.69 -6.34
C MET A 78 -9.70 -3.36 -4.87
N ILE A 79 -10.87 -2.81 -4.54
CA ILE A 79 -11.24 -2.41 -3.18
C ILE A 79 -12.35 -3.33 -2.69
N HIS A 80 -12.10 -3.98 -1.57
CA HIS A 80 -13.09 -4.79 -0.87
C HIS A 80 -13.52 -4.07 0.40
N GLY A 81 -14.84 -4.04 0.65
CA GLY A 81 -15.39 -3.37 1.82
C GLY A 81 -16.90 -3.52 1.89
N THR A 82 -17.48 -2.79 2.82
CA THR A 82 -18.94 -2.73 3.05
C THR A 82 -19.47 -1.38 2.58
N GLN A 83 -20.76 -1.32 2.21
CA GLN A 83 -21.40 -0.06 1.79
C GLN A 83 -21.45 0.96 2.95
N LYS A 84 -21.63 0.49 4.18
CA LYS A 84 -21.68 1.30 5.41
C LYS A 84 -20.47 1.00 6.28
N SER A 85 -20.00 2.01 7.01
CA SER A 85 -18.84 1.86 7.91
C SER A 85 -19.15 0.84 9.02
N PRO A 86 -18.27 -0.16 9.26
CA PRO A 86 -18.57 -1.30 10.14
C PRO A 86 -18.59 -0.95 11.63
N TYR A 87 -18.29 0.29 12.00
CA TYR A 87 -18.17 0.76 13.38
C TYR A 87 -19.29 1.70 13.83
N THR A 88 -20.35 1.85 13.03
CA THR A 88 -21.54 2.63 13.42
C THR A 88 -22.23 2.07 14.67
N ALA A 89 -22.15 0.75 14.90
CA ALA A 89 -22.71 0.09 16.08
C ALA A 89 -21.73 0.03 17.27
N LEU A 90 -20.48 0.51 17.13
CA LEU A 90 -19.49 0.42 18.20
C LEU A 90 -19.62 1.60 19.18
N PRO A 91 -19.63 1.33 20.51
CA PRO A 91 -19.61 2.38 21.52
C PRO A 91 -18.43 3.34 21.34
N ASP A 92 -18.58 4.61 21.72
CA ASP A 92 -17.52 5.61 21.59
C ASP A 92 -16.27 5.29 22.43
N THR A 93 -16.43 4.49 23.49
CA THR A 93 -15.32 3.96 24.29
C THR A 93 -14.38 3.08 23.47
N ALA A 94 -14.87 2.35 22.47
CA ALA A 94 -14.05 1.48 21.61
C ALA A 94 -13.01 2.28 20.81
N SER A 95 -13.33 3.52 20.43
CA SER A 95 -12.41 4.40 19.71
C SER A 95 -11.27 4.93 20.58
N LYS A 96 -11.42 4.91 21.91
CA LYS A 96 -10.36 5.24 22.86
C LYS A 96 -9.41 4.06 23.09
N LEU A 97 -9.91 2.84 22.98
CA LEU A 97 -9.14 1.61 23.16
C LEU A 97 -8.33 1.23 21.90
N VAL A 98 -8.83 1.59 20.71
CA VAL A 98 -8.19 1.28 19.43
C VAL A 98 -7.79 2.59 18.73
N PRO A 99 -6.52 3.02 18.81
CA PRO A 99 -6.07 4.31 18.27
C PRO A 99 -6.39 4.49 16.78
N LYS A 100 -6.21 3.43 15.98
CA LYS A 100 -6.52 3.45 14.54
C LYS A 100 -8.01 3.70 14.27
N LEU A 101 -8.90 3.09 15.07
CA LEU A 101 -10.33 3.28 14.94
C LEU A 101 -10.73 4.74 15.19
N GLY A 102 -10.10 5.39 16.17
CA GLY A 102 -10.31 6.82 16.45
C GLY A 102 -9.91 7.72 15.27
N ILE A 103 -8.76 7.46 14.64
CA ILE A 103 -8.30 8.20 13.45
C ILE A 103 -9.29 8.00 12.29
N VAL A 104 -9.70 6.76 12.05
CA VAL A 104 -10.61 6.39 10.98
C VAL A 104 -11.98 7.05 11.14
N LYS A 105 -12.59 7.00 12.33
CA LYS A 105 -13.85 7.69 12.61
C LYS A 105 -13.73 9.19 12.37
N ARG A 106 -12.67 9.82 12.87
CA ARG A 106 -12.45 11.28 12.69
C ARG A 106 -12.36 11.67 11.22
N GLN A 107 -11.66 10.88 10.41
CA GLN A 107 -11.53 11.16 8.99
C GLN A 107 -12.82 10.89 8.19
N HIS A 108 -13.66 9.95 8.62
CA HIS A 108 -15.00 9.76 8.04
C HIS A 108 -15.96 10.90 8.38
N LEU A 109 -15.81 11.51 9.56
CA LEU A 109 -16.58 12.69 9.96
C LEU A 109 -16.10 13.98 9.30
N SER A 110 -14.84 14.03 8.86
CA SER A 110 -14.37 15.12 8.03
C SER A 110 -14.92 14.94 6.62
N ASP A 111 -15.66 15.93 6.11
CA ASP A 111 -16.10 16.04 4.70
C ASP A 111 -14.96 16.09 3.67
N ARG A 112 -13.74 15.79 4.08
CA ARG A 112 -12.54 15.77 3.22
C ARG A 112 -12.62 14.76 2.09
N PHE A 113 -13.51 13.78 2.19
CA PHE A 113 -13.69 12.71 1.22
C PHE A 113 -15.15 12.56 0.75
N SER A 114 -16.03 13.51 1.11
CA SER A 114 -17.36 13.60 0.51
C SER A 114 -17.23 14.20 -0.90
N SER A 115 -17.96 13.61 -1.84
CA SER A 115 -17.97 13.94 -3.26
C SER A 115 -19.11 14.88 -3.57
#